data_AF-A0A7R9GH38-F1
#
_entry.id   AF-A0A7R9GH38-F1
#
_cell.length_a   1.000
_cell.length_b   1.000
_cell.length_c   1.000
_cell.angle_alpha   90.00
_cell.angle_beta   90.00
_cell.angle_gamma   90.00
#
_symmetry.space_group_name_H-M   'P 1'
#
loop_
_entity.id
_entity.type
_entity.pdbx_description
1 polymer ?
#
loop_
_entity_poly.entity_id
_entity_poly.type
_entity_poly.pdbx_seq_one_letter_code
_entity_poly.pdbx_strand_id
1 'polypeptide(L)'
;CKLWSEKACCTEETTRLIHSDPELMVYGFNFSHCKPLSPQCIRHFRQEFCFFACSPNASYPLGRHRFHGVPLCAGDCKAWFHACGEDLTCAKDWFKDFDWDSGKNVCPANSDCITFKEMFGNAKTFCES
;
A
#
# COMPACT_ATOMS: atom_id res chain seq x y z
N CYS A 1 8.89 -3.99 -10.62
CA CYS A 1 9.10 -2.57 -10.98
C CYS A 1 9.68 -2.36 -12.39
N LYS A 2 9.45 -3.24 -13.37
CA LYS A 2 10.11 -3.14 -14.70
C LYS A 2 9.77 -1.87 -15.49
N LEU A 3 8.61 -1.25 -15.22
CA LEU A 3 8.15 -0.03 -15.89
C LEU A 3 9.13 1.15 -15.79
N TRP A 4 10.04 1.14 -14.81
CA TRP A 4 11.04 2.21 -14.62
C TRP A 4 12.47 1.77 -14.94
N SER A 5 12.69 0.61 -15.57
CA SER A 5 14.03 0.05 -15.77
C SER A 5 14.98 0.94 -16.57
N GLU A 6 14.47 1.78 -17.47
CA GLU A 6 15.27 2.71 -18.27
C GLU A 6 15.71 3.95 -17.47
N LYS A 7 14.91 4.38 -16.48
CA LYS A 7 15.16 5.56 -15.66
C LYS A 7 14.44 5.42 -14.32
N ALA A 8 15.18 4.97 -13.30
CA ALA A 8 14.65 4.72 -11.95
C ALA A 8 15.38 5.53 -10.88
N CYS A 9 14.68 5.81 -9.77
CA CYS A 9 15.25 6.29 -8.52
C CYS A 9 15.60 5.17 -7.51
N CYS A 10 15.12 3.94 -7.75
CA CYS A 10 15.34 2.78 -6.88
C CYS A 10 16.55 1.95 -7.31
N THR A 11 17.05 1.10 -6.41
CA THR A 11 18.11 0.11 -6.71
C THR A 11 17.51 -1.27 -6.99
N GLU A 12 18.32 -2.18 -7.55
CA GLU A 12 17.91 -3.58 -7.72
C GLU A 12 17.50 -4.22 -6.39
N GLU A 13 18.25 -3.94 -5.31
CA GLU A 13 17.94 -4.44 -3.97
C GLU A 13 16.56 -3.98 -3.51
N THR A 14 16.22 -2.69 -3.67
CA THR A 14 14.87 -2.18 -3.38
C THR A 14 13.81 -2.96 -4.16
N THR A 15 14.05 -3.23 -5.45
CA THR A 15 13.09 -3.99 -6.25
C THR A 15 12.95 -5.44 -5.78
N ARG A 16 14.03 -6.09 -5.35
CA ARG A 16 13.98 -7.46 -4.81
C ARG A 16 13.17 -7.51 -3.51
N LEU A 17 13.35 -6.54 -2.62
CA LEU A 17 12.58 -6.43 -1.36
C LEU A 17 11.07 -6.26 -1.62
N ILE A 18 10.68 -5.42 -2.59
CA ILE A 18 9.26 -5.22 -2.94
C ILE A 18 8.58 -6.53 -3.42
N HIS A 19 9.33 -7.44 -4.04
CA HIS A 19 8.76 -8.65 -4.67
C HIS A 19 9.03 -9.94 -3.89
N SER A 20 9.85 -9.93 -2.85
CA SER A 20 10.17 -11.13 -2.05
C SER A 20 9.02 -11.49 -1.11
N ASP A 21 8.85 -10.70 -0.04
CA ASP A 21 7.88 -10.91 1.03
C ASP A 21 7.07 -9.62 1.23
N PRO A 22 5.72 -9.68 1.28
CA PRO A 22 4.90 -8.52 1.63
C PRO A 22 5.38 -7.76 2.87
N GLU A 23 5.86 -8.45 3.91
CA GLU A 23 6.34 -7.80 5.15
C GLU A 23 7.63 -6.97 4.91
N LEU A 24 8.44 -7.37 3.94
CA LEU A 24 9.69 -6.67 3.58
C LEU A 24 9.48 -5.49 2.64
N MET A 25 8.30 -5.38 2.00
CA MET A 25 8.00 -4.32 1.04
C MET A 25 8.03 -2.92 1.67
N VAL A 26 7.67 -2.80 2.96
CA VAL A 26 7.46 -1.51 3.65
C VAL A 26 8.03 -1.56 5.08
N TYR A 27 9.32 -1.87 5.19
CA TYR A 27 10.03 -1.80 6.48
C TYR A 27 9.33 -2.57 7.63
N GLY A 28 8.81 -3.78 7.37
CA GLY A 28 8.17 -4.61 8.38
C GLY A 28 6.66 -4.39 8.53
N PHE A 29 6.00 -3.68 7.61
CA PHE A 29 4.54 -3.55 7.61
C PHE A 29 3.87 -4.91 7.35
N ASN A 30 3.02 -5.32 8.27
CA ASN A 30 2.21 -6.52 8.22
C ASN A 30 0.97 -6.33 7.34
N PHE A 31 1.04 -6.82 6.09
CA PHE A 31 -0.11 -6.91 5.19
C PHE A 31 -1.10 -8.03 5.55
N SER A 32 -0.78 -8.84 6.56
CA SER A 32 -1.62 -9.92 7.07
C SER A 32 -2.26 -9.58 8.43
N HIS A 33 -2.42 -8.29 8.76
CA HIS A 33 -2.94 -7.83 10.06
C HIS A 33 -4.34 -8.38 10.40
N CYS A 34 -5.19 -8.63 9.39
CA CYS A 34 -6.46 -9.36 9.54
C CYS A 34 -6.37 -10.78 8.95
N LYS A 35 -5.88 -10.86 7.71
CA LYS A 35 -5.65 -12.08 6.93
C LYS A 35 -4.68 -11.73 5.80
N PRO A 36 -3.88 -12.66 5.28
CA PRO A 36 -3.09 -12.39 4.08
C PRO A 36 -3.97 -11.86 2.93
N LEU A 37 -3.59 -10.71 2.37
CA LEU A 37 -4.27 -10.13 1.21
C LEU A 37 -4.27 -11.09 0.03
N SER A 38 -5.32 -11.02 -0.79
CA SER A 38 -5.39 -11.80 -2.01
C SER A 38 -4.23 -11.47 -2.96
N PRO A 39 -3.83 -12.41 -3.83
CA PRO A 39 -2.81 -12.14 -4.83
C PRO A 39 -3.16 -10.98 -5.76
N GLN A 40 -4.45 -10.67 -5.95
CA GLN A 40 -4.89 -9.56 -6.80
C GLN A 40 -4.66 -8.23 -6.10
N CYS A 41 -5.07 -8.12 -4.83
CA CYS A 41 -4.89 -6.92 -4.04
C CYS A 41 -3.42 -6.58 -3.80
N ILE A 42 -2.60 -7.53 -3.34
CA ILE A 42 -1.19 -7.26 -3.00
C ILE A 42 -0.36 -6.82 -4.21
N ARG A 43 -0.76 -7.21 -5.44
CA ARG A 43 -0.10 -6.74 -6.66
C ARG A 43 -0.24 -5.23 -6.86
N HIS A 44 -1.38 -4.65 -6.48
CA HIS A 44 -1.58 -3.20 -6.59
C HIS A 44 -0.72 -2.45 -5.57
N PHE A 45 -0.65 -2.91 -4.32
CA PHE A 45 0.29 -2.35 -3.34
C PHE A 45 1.74 -2.43 -3.84
N ARG A 46 2.19 -3.58 -4.38
CA ARG A 46 3.53 -3.69 -4.98
C ARG A 46 3.77 -2.69 -6.10
N GLN A 47 2.76 -2.48 -6.95
CA GLN A 47 2.85 -1.54 -8.07
C GLN A 47 2.96 -0.09 -7.56
N GLU A 48 2.20 0.27 -6.53
CA GLU A 48 2.31 1.56 -5.84
C GLU A 48 3.70 1.74 -5.22
N PHE A 49 4.20 0.73 -4.49
CA PHE A 49 5.55 0.78 -3.90
C PHE A 49 6.64 0.93 -4.96
N CYS A 50 6.50 0.25 -6.11
CA CYS A 50 7.40 0.47 -7.23
C CYS A 50 7.30 1.90 -7.79
N PHE A 51 6.10 2.47 -7.90
CA PHE A 51 5.92 3.86 -8.34
C PHE A 51 6.61 4.81 -7.35
N PHE A 52 6.37 4.62 -6.05
CA PHE A 52 6.98 5.42 -4.98
C PHE A 52 8.51 5.36 -5.02
N ALA A 53 9.07 4.16 -5.08
CA ALA A 53 10.51 3.96 -4.97
C ALA A 53 11.25 4.30 -6.26
N CYS A 54 10.66 3.97 -7.43
CA CYS A 54 11.39 3.95 -8.69
C CYS A 54 11.03 5.11 -9.62
N SER A 55 9.85 5.73 -9.52
CA SER A 55 9.43 6.75 -10.48
C SER A 55 10.24 8.03 -10.35
N PRO A 56 10.98 8.46 -11.40
CA PRO A 56 11.70 9.74 -11.38
C PRO A 56 10.74 10.94 -11.47
N ASN A 57 9.47 10.69 -11.83
CA ASN A 57 8.43 11.71 -11.95
C ASN A 57 7.58 11.83 -10.69
N ALA A 58 7.75 10.93 -9.72
CA ALA A 58 7.16 11.08 -8.39
C ALA A 58 8.05 12.06 -7.60
N SER A 59 7.94 13.36 -7.88
CA SER A 59 8.84 14.37 -7.34
C SER A 59 8.58 14.70 -5.86
N TYR A 60 9.53 14.43 -4.96
CA TYR A 60 10.01 15.40 -3.95
C TYR A 60 11.39 14.99 -3.38
N PRO A 61 12.23 15.94 -2.90
CA PRO A 61 13.59 15.67 -2.43
C PRO A 61 13.57 14.71 -1.25
N LEU A 62 14.56 13.82 -1.24
CA LEU A 62 14.99 13.01 -0.11
C LEU A 62 14.92 13.85 1.19
N GLY A 63 13.87 13.63 2.00
CA GLY A 63 13.83 14.22 3.36
C GLY A 63 12.48 14.69 3.93
N ARG A 64 11.35 14.68 3.19
CA ARG A 64 10.01 14.91 3.82
C ARG A 64 8.97 13.90 3.32
N HIS A 65 8.45 13.14 4.28
CA HIS A 65 8.05 11.73 4.14
C HIS A 65 6.54 11.53 3.96
N ARG A 66 5.98 11.91 2.79
CA ARG A 66 4.71 11.39 2.26
C ARG A 66 4.37 12.06 0.93
N PHE A 67 3.78 11.30 0.01
CA PHE A 67 3.08 11.87 -1.13
C PHE A 67 1.70 12.33 -0.67
N HIS A 68 1.37 13.59 -0.90
CA HIS A 68 0.04 14.14 -0.65
C HIS A 68 -0.54 14.62 -1.97
N GLY A 69 -1.79 14.24 -2.26
CA GLY A 69 -2.51 14.70 -3.44
C GLY A 69 -1.90 14.25 -4.78
N VAL A 70 -1.25 13.07 -4.82
CA VAL A 70 -0.80 12.49 -6.09
C VAL A 70 -2.04 12.14 -6.92
N PRO A 71 -2.17 12.68 -8.15
CA PRO A 71 -3.34 12.45 -8.98
C PRO A 71 -3.26 11.04 -9.60
N LEU A 72 -3.70 10.03 -8.83
CA LEU A 72 -3.88 8.68 -9.35
C LEU A 72 -5.00 8.68 -10.39
N CYS A 73 -4.78 8.03 -11.53
CA CYS A 73 -5.81 7.88 -12.54
C CYS A 73 -7.03 7.16 -11.94
N ALA A 74 -8.24 7.66 -12.23
CA ALA A 74 -9.47 7.09 -11.67
C ALA A 74 -9.66 5.60 -12.03
N GLY A 75 -9.15 5.17 -13.20
CA GLY A 75 -9.16 3.76 -13.61
C GLY A 75 -8.28 2.89 -12.72
N ASP A 76 -7.07 3.33 -12.41
CA ASP A 76 -6.12 2.61 -11.54
C ASP A 76 -6.68 2.48 -10.12
N CYS A 77 -7.24 3.56 -9.60
CA CYS A 77 -7.88 3.57 -8.28
C CYS A 77 -9.06 2.59 -8.20
N LYS A 78 -9.94 2.58 -9.21
CA LYS A 78 -11.07 1.64 -9.28
C LYS A 78 -10.61 0.20 -9.40
N ALA A 79 -9.59 -0.07 -10.21
CA ALA A 79 -9.04 -1.41 -10.39
C ALA A 79 -8.45 -1.94 -9.07
N TRP A 80 -7.71 -1.10 -8.34
CA TRP A 80 -7.15 -1.45 -7.05
C TRP A 80 -8.24 -1.74 -6.01
N PHE A 81 -9.22 -0.84 -5.84
CA PHE A 81 -10.32 -1.06 -4.92
C PHE A 81 -11.13 -2.33 -5.26
N HIS A 82 -11.39 -2.58 -6.54
CA HIS A 82 -12.05 -3.80 -6.99
C HIS A 82 -11.25 -5.06 -6.63
N ALA A 83 -9.93 -5.04 -6.84
CA ALA A 83 -9.05 -6.18 -6.54
C ALA A 83 -8.97 -6.50 -5.04
N CYS A 84 -9.09 -5.49 -4.17
CA CYS A 84 -9.03 -5.64 -2.71
C CYS A 84 -10.40 -5.78 -2.04
N GLY A 85 -11.50 -5.60 -2.76
CA GLY A 85 -12.81 -5.35 -2.15
C GLY A 85 -13.30 -6.42 -1.15
N GLU A 86 -12.95 -7.69 -1.36
CA GLU A 86 -13.29 -8.83 -0.49
C GLU A 86 -12.20 -9.19 0.51
N ASP A 87 -11.03 -8.53 0.43
CA ASP A 87 -9.98 -8.68 1.45
C ASP A 87 -10.38 -7.91 2.71
N LEU A 88 -9.70 -8.22 3.83
CA LEU A 88 -10.06 -7.70 5.16
C LEU A 88 -9.06 -6.66 5.65
N THR A 89 -9.58 -5.64 6.33
CA THR A 89 -8.78 -4.68 7.10
C THR A 89 -9.55 -4.22 8.33
N CYS A 90 -8.84 -3.61 9.26
CA CYS A 90 -9.36 -3.06 10.52
C CYS A 90 -9.05 -1.57 10.68
N ALA A 91 -8.35 -0.97 9.72
CA ALA A 91 -7.86 0.40 9.76
C ALA A 91 -8.27 1.14 8.48
N LYS A 92 -8.63 2.43 8.62
CA LYS A 92 -9.03 3.27 7.49
C LYS A 92 -7.86 4.08 6.96
N ASP A 93 -7.13 4.75 7.85
CA ASP A 93 -5.87 5.42 7.57
C ASP A 93 -4.72 4.48 8.00
N TRP A 94 -4.14 3.76 7.04
CA TRP A 94 -3.07 2.79 7.32
C TRP A 94 -1.76 3.44 7.82
N PHE A 95 -1.64 4.77 7.79
CA PHE A 95 -0.51 5.49 8.37
C PHE A 95 -0.71 5.86 9.85
N LYS A 96 -1.95 5.86 10.36
CA LYS A 96 -2.28 6.37 11.69
C LYS A 96 -3.04 5.40 12.58
N ASP A 97 -3.88 4.56 11.99
CA ASP A 97 -4.91 3.84 12.73
C ASP A 97 -4.41 2.49 13.29
N PHE A 98 -3.14 2.12 13.14
CA PHE A 98 -2.61 0.87 13.69
C PHE A 98 -1.89 1.07 15.03
N ASP A 99 -1.95 0.06 15.89
CA ASP A 99 -1.13 -0.06 17.09
C ASP A 99 0.24 -0.65 16.75
N TRP A 100 1.31 -0.12 17.38
CA TRP A 100 2.71 -0.48 17.06
C TRP A 100 3.50 -1.05 18.24
N ASP A 101 2.86 -1.33 19.37
CA ASP A 101 3.52 -1.78 20.61
C ASP A 101 4.38 -3.05 20.45
N SER A 102 4.05 -3.88 19.46
CA SER A 102 4.75 -5.14 19.16
C SER A 102 5.88 -5.02 18.13
N GLY A 103 6.17 -3.80 17.65
CA GLY A 103 7.17 -3.55 16.59
C GLY A 103 6.66 -3.78 15.15
N LYS A 104 5.39 -4.19 15.00
CA LYS A 104 4.67 -4.28 13.73
C LYS A 104 3.28 -3.68 13.89
N ASN A 105 2.65 -3.27 12.79
CA ASN A 105 1.28 -2.79 12.82
C ASN A 105 0.30 -3.92 13.18
N VAL A 106 -0.53 -3.64 14.17
CA VAL A 106 -1.60 -4.52 14.65
C VAL A 106 -2.90 -3.73 14.69
N CYS A 107 -4.01 -4.41 14.42
CA CYS A 107 -5.35 -3.84 14.54
C CYS A 107 -5.59 -3.27 15.95
N PRO A 108 -6.16 -2.06 16.08
CA PRO A 108 -6.50 -1.48 17.36
C PRO A 108 -7.38 -2.38 18.22
N ALA A 109 -7.26 -2.24 19.53
CA ALA A 109 -8.17 -2.89 20.45
C ALA A 109 -9.64 -2.52 20.14
N ASN A 110 -10.51 -3.54 20.05
CA ASN A 110 -11.93 -3.41 19.67
C ASN A 110 -12.21 -2.96 18.23
N SER A 111 -11.24 -3.12 17.31
CA SER A 111 -11.51 -3.02 15.88
C SER A 111 -11.90 -4.39 15.32
N ASP A 112 -12.89 -4.41 14.43
CA ASP A 112 -13.28 -5.60 13.69
C ASP A 112 -12.58 -5.65 12.34
N CYS A 113 -12.15 -6.84 11.94
CA CYS A 113 -11.69 -7.10 10.58
C CYS A 113 -12.88 -7.20 9.63
N ILE A 114 -13.12 -6.13 8.88
CA ILE A 114 -14.21 -6.00 7.91
C ILE A 114 -13.66 -5.93 6.48
N THR A 115 -14.53 -6.07 5.48
CA THR A 115 -14.09 -6.00 4.08
C THR A 115 -13.62 -4.59 3.73
N PHE A 116 -12.69 -4.47 2.77
CA PHE A 116 -12.31 -3.16 2.21
C PHE A 116 -13.54 -2.43 1.64
N LYS A 117 -14.49 -3.17 1.02
CA LYS A 117 -15.75 -2.58 0.55
C LYS A 117 -16.53 -1.89 1.66
N GLU A 118 -16.63 -2.52 2.82
CA GLU A 118 -17.31 -1.97 3.99
C GLU A 118 -16.53 -0.78 4.60
N MET A 119 -15.21 -0.92 4.77
CA MET A 119 -14.35 0.11 5.35
C MET A 119 -14.35 1.41 4.54
N PHE A 120 -14.24 1.31 3.21
CA PHE A 120 -14.02 2.46 2.33
C PHE A 120 -15.28 2.88 1.56
N GLY A 121 -16.23 1.98 1.33
CA GLY A 121 -17.48 2.23 0.60
C GLY A 121 -17.33 2.47 -0.92
N ASN A 122 -16.27 3.15 -1.35
CA ASN A 122 -16.00 3.45 -2.75
C ASN A 122 -14.49 3.60 -3.02
N ALA A 123 -14.11 3.53 -4.31
CA ALA A 123 -12.72 3.61 -4.73
C ALA A 123 -12.05 4.95 -4.37
N LYS A 124 -12.76 6.08 -4.49
CA LYS A 124 -12.19 7.40 -4.19
C LYS A 124 -11.76 7.46 -2.72
N THR A 125 -12.66 7.09 -1.82
CA THR A 125 -12.36 7.02 -0.39
C THR A 125 -11.22 6.04 -0.13
N PHE A 126 -11.18 4.89 -0.78
CA PHE A 126 -10.07 3.93 -0.65
C PHE A 126 -8.70 4.53 -1.02
N CYS A 127 -8.57 5.21 -2.16
CA CYS A 127 -7.28 5.74 -2.63
C CYS A 127 -6.87 7.07 -1.97
N GLU A 128 -7.79 7.75 -1.28
CA GLU A 128 -7.54 9.05 -0.64
C GLU A 128 -7.50 8.99 0.90
N SER A 129 -7.76 7.82 1.51
CA SER A 129 -7.75 7.63 2.98
C SER A 129 -6.34 7.53 3.55
#